data_AF-A0A7Y5JWZ8-F1
#
_entry.id   AF-A0A7Y5JWZ8-F1
#
_cell.length_a   1.000
_cell.length_b   1.000
_cell.length_c   1.000
_cell.angle_alpha   90.00
_cell.angle_beta   90.00
_cell.angle_gamma   90.00
#
_symmetry.space_group_name_H-M   'P 1'
#
loop_
_entity.id
_entity.type
_entity.pdbx_description
1 polymer ?
#
loop_
_entity_poly.entity_id
_entity_poly.type
_entity_poly.pdbx_seq_one_letter_code
_entity_poly.pdbx_strand_id
1 'polypeptide(L)'
;RRNRHETTPPRKRHRGRPFLAGALALGLGASGLAYAKATNIIGADTAAFVVGSGVAAQTDELARATTVDTTYRAAASVSRNERRTAIAATGLRTAKELEAKQKKEAAKQAEKAREAAEKAERERERQRAIANAKEDPKSAARVLMADQGWTSDSQYNCLVNLWTGESDWRWWAENQSSGAYGIAQSLPARKMATFGSDYRTNPITQMKWGMWYIKMSYGNPCNAWSTWQARSPHWY
;
A
#
# COMPACT_ATOMS: atom_id res chain seq x y z
N ARG A 1 5.91 54.43 61.19
CA ARG A 1 5.21 53.15 60.87
C ARG A 1 4.99 53.10 59.35
N ARG A 2 5.40 51.98 58.73
CA ARG A 2 5.02 51.35 57.42
C ARG A 2 3.85 52.00 56.64
N ASN A 3 3.70 51.94 55.31
CA ASN A 3 4.40 51.32 54.17
C ASN A 3 3.80 51.91 52.87
N ARG A 4 4.52 51.75 51.74
CA ARG A 4 4.19 52.14 50.35
C ARG A 4 2.90 51.50 49.82
N HIS A 5 2.33 52.05 48.74
CA HIS A 5 2.15 51.33 47.45
C HIS A 5 1.72 52.28 46.30
N GLU A 6 2.49 52.27 45.20
CA GLU A 6 2.18 52.82 43.89
C GLU A 6 1.16 51.94 43.15
N THR A 7 0.33 52.52 42.27
CA THR A 7 -0.23 51.80 41.11
C THR A 7 -0.45 52.73 39.90
N THR A 8 0.09 52.29 38.75
CA THR A 8 0.12 52.88 37.39
C THR A 8 -0.82 52.06 36.48
N PRO A 9 -1.37 52.57 35.35
CA PRO A 9 -2.71 52.21 34.85
C PRO A 9 -2.74 51.02 33.85
N PRO A 10 -3.93 50.47 33.52
CA PRO A 10 -4.03 49.36 32.58
C PRO A 10 -3.96 49.78 31.09
N ARG A 11 -3.19 48.99 30.34
CA ARG A 11 -2.92 49.06 28.89
C ARG A 11 -4.12 48.64 28.03
N LYS A 12 -4.29 49.34 26.89
CA LYS A 12 -5.20 48.98 25.79
C LYS A 12 -4.82 47.64 25.14
N ARG A 13 -5.80 46.77 24.94
CA ARG A 13 -5.68 45.47 24.23
C ARG A 13 -5.43 45.68 22.73
N HIS A 14 -4.38 45.07 22.20
CA HIS A 14 -4.12 44.98 20.76
C HIS A 14 -4.96 43.88 20.09
N ARG A 15 -5.37 44.18 18.85
CA ARG A 15 -6.12 43.35 17.91
C ARG A 15 -5.34 42.07 17.55
N GLY A 16 -5.96 40.90 17.70
CA GLY A 16 -5.50 39.66 17.07
C GLY A 16 -5.92 39.63 15.60
N ARG A 17 -4.95 39.44 14.69
CA ARG A 17 -5.19 39.12 13.27
C ARG A 17 -5.31 37.60 13.14
N PRO A 18 -6.19 37.05 12.28
CA PRO A 18 -6.26 35.61 12.07
C PRO A 18 -5.01 35.10 11.35
N PHE A 19 -4.46 33.99 11.83
CA PHE A 19 -3.41 33.23 11.17
C PHE A 19 -4.01 32.52 9.95
N LEU A 20 -3.61 32.93 8.74
CA LEU A 20 -3.84 32.14 7.53
C LEU A 20 -2.88 30.95 7.55
N ALA A 21 -3.44 29.76 7.78
CA ALA A 21 -2.74 28.50 7.61
C ALA A 21 -2.33 28.33 6.14
N GLY A 22 -1.03 28.27 5.88
CA GLY A 22 -0.48 28.01 4.56
C GLY A 22 -0.75 26.58 4.12
N ALA A 23 -1.32 26.43 2.92
CA ALA A 23 -1.48 25.15 2.24
C ALA A 23 -0.10 24.59 1.86
N LEU A 24 0.19 23.38 2.34
CA LEU A 24 1.38 22.62 2.01
C LEU A 24 1.20 22.00 0.61
N ALA A 25 1.72 22.66 -0.42
CA ALA A 25 1.77 22.09 -1.78
C ALA A 25 2.85 21.00 -1.82
N LEU A 26 2.41 19.75 -1.97
CA LEU A 26 3.26 18.59 -2.24
C LEU A 26 3.92 18.77 -3.62
N GLY A 27 5.21 19.05 -3.62
CA GLY A 27 6.03 19.20 -4.82
C GLY A 27 6.18 17.87 -5.55
N LEU A 28 5.42 17.69 -6.63
CA LEU A 28 5.85 16.94 -7.80
C LEU A 28 6.29 17.98 -8.84
N GLY A 29 7.45 17.73 -9.46
CA GLY A 29 8.08 18.67 -10.39
C GLY A 29 7.16 19.10 -11.53
N ALA A 30 6.99 20.41 -11.67
CA ALA A 30 6.67 21.07 -12.92
C ALA A 30 7.10 22.54 -12.81
N SER A 31 8.24 22.87 -13.39
CA SER A 31 8.62 24.23 -13.74
C SER A 31 7.50 24.83 -14.61
N GLY A 32 6.81 25.90 -14.18
CA GLY A 32 6.02 26.70 -15.14
C GLY A 32 4.78 27.49 -14.70
N LEU A 33 4.16 27.30 -13.53
CA LEU A 33 2.76 27.78 -13.33
C LEU A 33 2.49 28.83 -12.24
N ALA A 34 3.51 29.55 -11.74
CA ALA A 34 3.31 30.53 -10.66
C ALA A 34 3.53 32.01 -11.04
N TYR A 35 3.31 32.41 -12.30
CA TYR A 35 3.49 33.81 -12.74
C TYR A 35 2.19 34.65 -12.73
N ALA A 36 1.01 34.06 -12.50
CA ALA A 36 -0.27 34.76 -12.65
C ALA A 36 -0.93 35.16 -11.33
N LYS A 37 -0.25 35.91 -10.45
CA LYS A 37 -0.89 36.64 -9.32
C LYS A 37 -0.08 37.88 -8.91
N ALA A 38 0.10 38.83 -9.82
CA ALA A 38 0.65 40.15 -9.48
C ALA A 38 0.13 41.24 -10.43
N THR A 39 -1.18 41.33 -10.59
CA THR A 39 -1.84 42.53 -11.13
C THR A 39 -2.97 42.89 -10.17
N ASN A 40 -3.13 44.18 -9.88
CA ASN A 40 -4.11 44.81 -8.96
C ASN A 40 -3.58 45.31 -7.60
N ILE A 41 -2.39 45.90 -7.57
CA ILE A 41 -2.07 46.90 -6.54
C ILE A 41 -1.34 48.04 -7.24
N ILE A 42 -2.04 49.15 -7.51
CA ILE A 42 -1.60 50.55 -7.47
C ILE A 42 -2.79 51.35 -7.99
N GLY A 43 -3.52 51.99 -7.06
CA GLY A 43 -4.30 53.18 -7.38
C GLY A 43 -3.38 54.38 -7.23
N ALA A 44 -3.28 55.22 -8.26
CA ALA A 44 -2.51 56.45 -8.22
C ALA A 44 -3.35 57.58 -8.82
N ASP A 45 -3.65 58.58 -7.99
CA ASP A 45 -4.23 59.87 -8.36
C ASP A 45 -3.21 60.71 -9.13
N THR A 46 -3.68 61.44 -10.14
CA THR A 46 -2.87 62.14 -11.13
C THR A 46 -2.58 63.59 -10.75
N ALA A 47 -1.31 63.96 -10.63
CA ALA A 47 -0.84 65.33 -10.84
C ALA A 47 0.26 65.32 -11.91
N ALA A 48 -0.02 65.95 -13.04
CA ALA A 48 0.77 65.85 -14.27
C ALA A 48 2.03 66.74 -14.24
N PHE A 49 3.18 66.12 -14.48
CA PHE A 49 4.41 66.79 -14.91
C PHE A 49 4.77 66.24 -16.30
N VAL A 50 4.89 67.12 -17.32
CA VAL A 50 5.18 66.72 -18.70
C VAL A 50 6.66 66.35 -18.81
N VAL A 51 6.95 65.05 -18.70
CA VAL A 51 8.27 64.46 -18.96
C VAL A 51 8.34 64.11 -20.45
N GLY A 52 9.37 64.59 -21.15
CA GLY A 52 9.60 64.27 -22.57
C GLY A 52 9.65 62.75 -22.81
N SER A 53 9.12 62.30 -23.95
CA SER A 53 8.90 60.86 -24.28
C SER A 53 10.13 59.98 -24.14
N GLY A 54 11.35 60.51 -24.33
CA GLY A 54 12.60 59.78 -24.12
C GLY A 54 12.93 59.51 -22.64
N VAL A 55 12.57 60.42 -21.74
CA VAL A 55 12.78 60.26 -20.29
C VAL A 55 11.69 59.37 -19.69
N ALA A 56 10.45 59.46 -20.19
CA ALA A 56 9.36 58.57 -19.78
C ALA A 56 9.66 57.08 -20.13
N ALA A 57 10.21 56.81 -21.31
CA ALA A 57 10.60 55.46 -21.71
C ALA A 57 11.76 54.90 -20.86
N GLN A 58 12.76 55.72 -20.56
CA GLN A 58 13.88 55.33 -19.68
C GLN A 58 13.43 55.08 -18.24
N THR A 59 12.50 55.88 -17.70
CA THR A 59 11.98 55.66 -16.34
C THR A 59 11.09 54.42 -16.25
N ASP A 60 10.33 54.10 -17.30
CA ASP A 60 9.44 52.94 -17.33
C ASP A 60 10.26 51.63 -17.51
N GLU A 61 11.36 51.68 -18.27
CA GLU A 61 12.30 50.57 -18.38
C GLU A 61 13.10 50.36 -17.09
N LEU A 62 13.57 51.43 -16.45
CA LEU A 62 14.25 51.34 -15.16
C LEU A 62 13.31 50.85 -14.05
N ALA A 63 12.04 51.27 -14.06
CA ALA A 63 11.00 50.82 -13.16
C ALA A 63 10.64 49.33 -13.40
N ARG A 64 10.57 48.88 -14.65
CA ARG A 64 10.40 47.46 -15.00
C ARG A 64 11.62 46.62 -14.57
N ALA A 65 12.83 47.12 -14.81
CA ALA A 65 14.05 46.43 -14.40
C ALA A 65 14.15 46.30 -12.87
N THR A 66 13.84 47.37 -12.13
CA THR A 66 13.83 47.35 -10.65
C THR A 66 12.69 46.52 -10.07
N THR A 67 11.50 46.52 -10.69
CA THR A 67 10.40 45.64 -10.26
C THR A 67 10.70 44.16 -10.53
N VAL A 68 11.32 43.82 -11.66
CA VAL A 68 11.79 42.44 -11.93
C VAL A 68 12.87 42.01 -10.93
N ASP A 69 13.83 42.88 -10.63
CA ASP A 69 14.93 42.58 -9.70
C ASP A 69 14.45 42.45 -8.24
N THR A 70 13.52 43.32 -7.80
CA THR A 70 12.91 43.25 -6.46
C THR A 70 11.99 42.04 -6.30
N THR A 71 11.17 41.72 -7.30
CA THR A 71 10.32 40.51 -7.28
C THR A 71 11.15 39.24 -7.29
N TYR A 72 12.25 39.20 -8.05
CA TYR A 72 13.19 38.07 -8.05
C TYR A 72 13.86 37.88 -6.68
N ARG A 73 14.34 38.96 -6.04
CA ARG A 73 14.94 38.88 -4.70
C ARG A 73 13.92 38.50 -3.62
N ALA A 74 12.68 38.97 -3.73
CA ALA A 74 11.59 38.59 -2.84
C ALA A 74 11.21 37.11 -2.99
N ALA A 75 11.11 36.60 -4.23
CA ALA A 75 10.88 35.18 -4.48
C ALA A 75 12.02 34.31 -3.91
N ALA A 76 13.27 34.76 -4.08
CA ALA A 76 14.44 34.08 -3.51
C ALA A 76 14.47 34.10 -1.97
N SER A 77 13.97 35.16 -1.33
CA SER A 77 13.90 35.25 0.14
C SER A 77 12.77 34.39 0.73
N VAL A 78 11.62 34.33 0.06
CA VAL A 78 10.51 33.42 0.41
C VAL A 78 10.97 31.97 0.34
N SER A 79 11.61 31.55 -0.75
CA SER A 79 12.15 30.18 -0.89
C SER A 79 13.19 29.84 0.19
N ARG A 80 14.04 30.80 0.58
CA ARG A 80 14.99 30.59 1.70
C ARG A 80 14.27 30.45 3.05
N ASN A 81 13.24 31.25 3.31
CA ASN A 81 12.46 31.17 4.54
C ASN A 81 11.69 29.86 4.62
N GLU A 82 11.08 29.40 3.53
CA GLU A 82 10.37 28.11 3.45
C GLU A 82 11.31 26.93 3.76
N ARG A 83 12.52 26.92 3.16
CA ARG A 83 13.55 25.91 3.47
C ARG A 83 13.95 25.96 4.94
N ARG A 84 14.15 27.15 5.51
CA ARG A 84 14.48 27.31 6.94
C ARG A 84 13.35 26.84 7.85
N THR A 85 12.09 27.11 7.52
CA THR A 85 10.93 26.62 8.28
C THR A 85 10.78 25.10 8.19
N ALA A 86 11.05 24.48 7.03
CA ALA A 86 11.00 23.04 6.88
C ALA A 86 12.14 22.32 7.64
N ILE A 87 13.34 22.92 7.64
CA ILE A 87 14.50 22.47 8.42
C ILE A 87 14.24 22.60 9.93
N ALA A 88 13.72 23.76 10.37
CA ALA A 88 13.37 24.01 11.77
C ALA A 88 12.23 23.11 12.28
N ALA A 89 11.19 22.86 11.46
CA ALA A 89 10.09 21.97 11.79
C ALA A 89 10.50 20.49 11.90
N THR A 90 11.60 20.10 11.24
CA THR A 90 12.13 18.72 11.29
C THR A 90 13.28 18.54 12.27
N GLY A 91 13.75 19.63 12.91
CA GLY A 91 14.91 19.63 13.80
C GLY A 91 16.26 19.37 13.11
N LEU A 92 16.29 19.46 11.78
CA LEU A 92 17.50 19.23 10.98
C LEU A 92 18.32 20.51 10.90
N ARG A 93 19.61 20.40 10.57
CA ARG A 93 20.54 21.54 10.51
C ARG A 93 20.70 22.08 9.11
N THR A 94 20.47 21.25 8.08
CA THR A 94 20.71 21.65 6.67
C THR A 94 19.62 21.15 5.71
N ALA A 95 19.50 21.82 4.56
CA ALA A 95 18.63 21.38 3.47
C ALA A 95 19.04 20.00 2.93
N LYS A 96 20.34 19.69 2.90
CA LYS A 96 20.86 18.38 2.48
C LYS A 96 20.39 17.25 3.40
N GLU A 97 20.34 17.49 4.71
CA GLU A 97 19.82 16.50 5.67
C GLU A 97 18.32 16.26 5.50
N LEU A 98 17.54 17.31 5.22
CA LEU A 98 16.11 17.19 4.93
C LEU A 98 15.87 16.39 3.65
N GLU A 99 16.59 16.72 2.58
CA GLU A 99 16.53 15.98 1.31
C GLU A 99 16.96 14.52 1.48
N ALA A 100 18.01 14.25 2.27
CA ALA A 100 18.46 12.89 2.56
C ALA A 100 17.41 12.09 3.35
N LYS A 101 16.77 12.72 4.35
CA LYS A 101 15.68 12.09 5.12
C LYS A 101 14.48 11.78 4.24
N GLN A 102 14.06 12.74 3.40
CA GLN A 102 12.96 12.56 2.45
C GLN A 102 13.27 11.47 1.43
N LYS A 103 14.49 11.42 0.87
CA LYS A 103 14.91 10.34 -0.04
C LYS A 103 14.90 8.98 0.65
N LYS A 104 15.35 8.89 1.89
CA LYS A 104 15.33 7.64 2.68
C LYS A 104 13.91 7.18 3.00
N GLU A 105 13.01 8.11 3.35
CA GLU A 105 11.59 7.81 3.58
C GLU A 105 10.89 7.40 2.30
N ALA A 106 11.12 8.11 1.19
CA ALA A 106 10.59 7.73 -0.13
C ALA A 106 11.10 6.35 -0.58
N ALA A 107 12.38 6.03 -0.36
CA ALA A 107 12.94 4.71 -0.66
C ALA A 107 12.28 3.60 0.18
N LYS A 108 12.07 3.82 1.48
CA LYS A 108 11.34 2.88 2.35
C LYS A 108 9.89 2.69 1.93
N GLN A 109 9.21 3.76 1.52
CA GLN A 109 7.83 3.66 1.04
C GLN A 109 7.76 2.93 -0.30
N ALA A 110 8.73 3.15 -1.20
CA ALA A 110 8.83 2.42 -2.45
C ALA A 110 9.10 0.91 -2.22
N GLU A 111 9.98 0.55 -1.28
CA GLU A 111 10.23 -0.85 -0.89
C GLU A 111 8.95 -1.52 -0.36
N LYS A 112 8.26 -0.89 0.60
CA LYS A 112 6.99 -1.40 1.13
C LYS A 112 5.91 -1.53 0.05
N ALA A 113 5.83 -0.58 -0.87
CA ALA A 113 4.90 -0.65 -2.00
C ALA A 113 5.21 -1.81 -2.94
N ARG A 114 6.50 -2.09 -3.19
CA ARG A 114 6.93 -3.25 -4.00
C ARG A 114 6.59 -4.57 -3.30
N GLU A 115 6.90 -4.71 -2.01
CA GLU A 115 6.53 -5.92 -1.25
C GLU A 115 5.01 -6.13 -1.20
N ALA A 116 4.23 -5.06 -1.04
CA ALA A 116 2.77 -5.13 -1.05
C ALA A 116 2.22 -5.53 -2.43
N ALA A 117 2.79 -4.99 -3.51
CA ALA A 117 2.43 -5.37 -4.87
C ALA A 117 2.74 -6.85 -5.15
N GLU A 118 3.91 -7.34 -4.73
CA GLU A 118 4.32 -8.74 -4.88
C GLU A 118 3.42 -9.70 -4.06
N LYS A 119 3.06 -9.32 -2.83
CA LYS A 119 2.08 -10.07 -2.03
C LYS A 119 0.70 -10.10 -2.69
N ALA A 120 0.25 -8.97 -3.24
CA ALA A 120 -1.04 -8.90 -3.94
C ALA A 120 -1.04 -9.75 -5.22
N GLU A 121 0.08 -9.81 -5.93
CA GLU A 121 0.24 -10.68 -7.12
C GLU A 121 0.18 -12.16 -6.75
N ARG A 122 0.95 -12.60 -5.74
CA ARG A 122 0.88 -13.98 -5.24
C ARG A 122 -0.53 -14.39 -4.80
N GLU A 123 -1.25 -13.49 -4.13
CA GLU A 123 -2.62 -13.77 -3.73
C GLU A 123 -3.55 -13.91 -4.95
N ARG A 124 -3.37 -13.06 -5.99
CA ARG A 124 -4.13 -13.20 -7.24
C ARG A 124 -3.87 -14.55 -7.92
N GLU A 125 -2.62 -15.01 -7.95
CA GLU A 125 -2.28 -16.34 -8.49
C GLU A 125 -2.92 -17.46 -7.67
N ARG A 126 -2.84 -17.38 -6.33
CA ARG A 126 -3.52 -18.31 -5.41
C ARG A 126 -5.01 -18.38 -5.68
N GLN A 127 -5.68 -17.23 -5.82
CA GLN A 127 -7.11 -17.18 -6.11
C GLN A 127 -7.45 -17.74 -7.49
N ARG A 128 -6.61 -17.51 -8.50
CA ARG A 128 -6.79 -18.11 -9.83
C ARG A 128 -6.70 -19.64 -9.79
N ALA A 129 -5.71 -20.19 -9.09
CA ALA A 129 -5.58 -21.64 -8.93
C ALA A 129 -6.79 -22.24 -8.21
N ILE A 130 -7.25 -21.60 -7.12
CA ILE A 130 -8.45 -22.03 -6.38
C ILE A 130 -9.71 -21.97 -7.25
N ALA A 131 -9.89 -20.89 -8.02
CA ALA A 131 -11.03 -20.73 -8.91
C ALA A 131 -11.07 -21.79 -10.02
N ASN A 132 -9.90 -22.23 -10.51
CA ASN A 132 -9.76 -23.23 -11.56
C ASN A 132 -9.75 -24.68 -11.04
N ALA A 133 -10.05 -24.92 -9.77
CA ALA A 133 -9.87 -26.23 -9.12
C ALA A 133 -10.70 -27.38 -9.71
N LYS A 134 -11.74 -27.11 -10.51
CA LYS A 134 -12.50 -28.16 -11.20
C LYS A 134 -11.77 -28.71 -12.42
N GLU A 135 -11.09 -27.83 -13.15
CA GLU A 135 -10.33 -28.19 -14.36
C GLU A 135 -8.90 -28.62 -14.01
N ASP A 136 -8.28 -27.95 -13.04
CA ASP A 136 -6.94 -28.26 -12.55
C ASP A 136 -6.92 -28.32 -11.01
N PRO A 137 -7.38 -29.44 -10.42
CA PRO A 137 -7.39 -29.61 -8.97
C PRO A 137 -5.98 -29.71 -8.38
N LYS A 138 -4.97 -30.10 -9.18
CA LYS A 138 -3.58 -30.28 -8.71
C LYS A 138 -2.94 -28.94 -8.38
N SER A 139 -3.09 -27.91 -9.22
CA SER A 139 -2.57 -26.57 -8.92
C SER A 139 -3.27 -25.95 -7.71
N ALA A 140 -4.59 -26.11 -7.60
CA ALA A 140 -5.34 -25.69 -6.43
C ALA A 140 -4.84 -26.38 -5.14
N ALA A 141 -4.61 -27.70 -5.19
CA ALA A 141 -4.05 -28.44 -4.06
C ALA A 141 -2.66 -27.93 -3.67
N ARG A 142 -1.78 -27.66 -4.65
CA ARG A 142 -0.42 -27.14 -4.37
C ARG A 142 -0.46 -25.88 -3.52
N VAL A 143 -1.39 -24.98 -3.83
CA VAL A 143 -1.58 -23.72 -3.10
C VAL A 143 -2.19 -23.97 -1.71
N LEU A 144 -3.18 -24.85 -1.59
CA LEU A 144 -3.81 -25.20 -0.32
C LEU A 144 -2.88 -25.97 0.64
N MET A 145 -1.90 -26.72 0.12
CA MET A 145 -0.90 -27.41 0.93
C MET A 145 -0.04 -26.46 1.76
N ALA A 146 0.22 -25.25 1.26
CA ALA A 146 0.96 -24.23 2.00
C ALA A 146 0.23 -23.85 3.31
N ASP A 147 -1.10 -23.84 3.32
CA ASP A 147 -1.92 -23.57 4.52
C ASP A 147 -1.75 -24.67 5.59
N GLN A 148 -1.31 -25.87 5.19
CA GLN A 148 -1.01 -26.97 6.11
C GLN A 148 0.43 -26.95 6.64
N GLY A 149 1.28 -26.08 6.09
CA GLY A 149 2.72 -26.06 6.32
C GLY A 149 3.50 -27.01 5.41
N TRP A 150 2.87 -27.58 4.37
CA TRP A 150 3.51 -28.52 3.45
C TRP A 150 3.96 -27.79 2.18
N THR A 151 5.17 -27.27 2.19
CA THR A 151 5.70 -26.46 1.08
C THR A 151 6.70 -27.21 0.19
N SER A 152 7.15 -28.39 0.59
CA SER A 152 8.17 -29.16 -0.15
C SER A 152 7.58 -29.95 -1.32
N ASP A 153 8.37 -30.10 -2.38
CA ASP A 153 7.99 -30.89 -3.56
C ASP A 153 7.77 -32.37 -3.25
N SER A 154 8.52 -32.91 -2.30
CA SER A 154 8.35 -34.30 -1.86
C SER A 154 6.95 -34.53 -1.29
N GLN A 155 6.47 -33.66 -0.39
CA GLN A 155 5.12 -33.76 0.16
C GLN A 155 4.05 -33.61 -0.92
N TYR A 156 4.25 -32.70 -1.87
CA TYR A 156 3.32 -32.52 -2.98
C TYR A 156 3.25 -33.77 -3.86
N ASN A 157 4.38 -34.36 -4.23
CA ASN A 157 4.42 -35.58 -5.03
C ASN A 157 3.75 -36.76 -4.33
N CYS A 158 3.93 -36.90 -3.02
CA CYS A 158 3.22 -37.90 -2.21
C CYS A 158 1.69 -37.68 -2.27
N LEU A 159 1.22 -36.44 -2.14
CA LEU A 159 -0.21 -36.12 -2.25
C LEU A 159 -0.75 -36.41 -3.66
N VAL A 160 0.02 -36.06 -4.69
CA VAL A 160 -0.31 -36.35 -6.10
C VAL A 160 -0.51 -37.83 -6.33
N ASN A 161 0.43 -38.66 -5.89
CA ASN A 161 0.31 -40.09 -6.08
C ASN A 161 -0.86 -40.68 -5.28
N LEU A 162 -1.02 -40.25 -4.03
CA LEU A 162 -2.11 -40.68 -3.16
C LEU A 162 -3.48 -40.40 -3.78
N TRP A 163 -3.78 -39.14 -4.09
CA TRP A 163 -5.11 -38.79 -4.64
C TRP A 163 -5.29 -39.25 -6.10
N THR A 164 -4.21 -39.54 -6.81
CA THR A 164 -4.31 -40.24 -8.11
C THR A 164 -4.81 -41.67 -7.89
N GLY A 165 -4.26 -42.39 -6.91
CA GLY A 165 -4.71 -43.73 -6.55
C GLY A 165 -6.14 -43.79 -6.00
N GLU A 166 -6.55 -42.75 -5.26
CA GLU A 166 -7.90 -42.67 -4.69
C GLU A 166 -8.99 -42.40 -5.72
N SER A 167 -8.81 -41.38 -6.58
CA SER A 167 -9.88 -40.87 -7.43
C SER A 167 -9.43 -40.45 -8.83
N ASP A 168 -8.13 -40.56 -9.12
CA ASP A 168 -7.50 -39.90 -10.27
C ASP A 168 -7.86 -38.41 -10.32
N TRP A 169 -7.85 -37.77 -9.14
CA TRP A 169 -8.16 -36.35 -8.95
C TRP A 169 -9.58 -35.91 -9.36
N ARG A 170 -10.50 -36.84 -9.64
CA ARG A 170 -11.88 -36.53 -10.02
C ARG A 170 -12.72 -36.18 -8.80
N TRP A 171 -13.20 -34.93 -8.74
CA TRP A 171 -14.05 -34.46 -7.63
C TRP A 171 -15.45 -35.09 -7.57
N TRP A 172 -15.89 -35.68 -8.68
CA TRP A 172 -17.15 -36.43 -8.79
C TRP A 172 -16.97 -37.95 -8.68
N ALA A 173 -15.78 -38.44 -8.37
CA ALA A 173 -15.55 -39.88 -8.24
C ALA A 173 -16.35 -40.45 -7.07
N GLU A 174 -17.16 -41.47 -7.35
CA GLU A 174 -17.87 -42.24 -6.35
C GLU A 174 -17.58 -43.73 -6.55
N ASN A 175 -17.10 -44.39 -5.49
CA ASN A 175 -16.97 -45.83 -5.50
C ASN A 175 -18.33 -46.46 -5.22
N GLN A 176 -18.91 -47.13 -6.22
CA GLN A 176 -20.27 -47.68 -6.14
C GLN A 176 -20.45 -48.76 -5.04
N SER A 177 -19.39 -49.48 -4.71
CA SER A 177 -19.48 -50.56 -3.70
C SER A 177 -19.41 -50.05 -2.27
N SER A 178 -18.59 -49.03 -2.01
CA SER A 178 -18.37 -48.49 -0.66
C SER A 178 -19.12 -47.19 -0.37
N GLY A 179 -19.48 -46.42 -1.39
CA GLY A 179 -20.00 -45.05 -1.26
C GLY A 179 -18.94 -44.00 -0.91
N ALA A 180 -17.64 -44.34 -1.04
CA ALA A 180 -16.56 -43.36 -0.90
C ALA A 180 -16.64 -42.31 -2.02
N TYR A 181 -16.43 -41.04 -1.68
CA TYR A 181 -16.70 -39.92 -2.60
C TYR A 181 -15.59 -38.87 -2.65
N GLY A 182 -15.39 -38.31 -3.83
CA GLY A 182 -14.57 -37.13 -4.09
C GLY A 182 -13.07 -37.42 -4.19
N ILE A 183 -12.27 -36.35 -4.26
CA ILE A 183 -10.82 -36.41 -4.50
C ILE A 183 -10.11 -37.31 -3.48
N ALA A 184 -10.46 -37.15 -2.20
CA ALA A 184 -9.87 -37.88 -1.09
C ALA A 184 -10.66 -39.14 -0.67
N GLN A 185 -11.63 -39.57 -1.49
CA GLN A 185 -12.47 -40.77 -1.26
C GLN A 185 -13.00 -40.90 0.18
N SER A 186 -13.68 -39.85 0.66
CA SER A 186 -14.20 -39.81 2.03
C SER A 186 -15.29 -40.85 2.27
N LEU A 187 -15.15 -41.65 3.34
CA LEU A 187 -16.17 -42.61 3.78
C LEU A 187 -16.58 -42.39 5.26
N PRO A 188 -17.86 -42.07 5.55
CA PRO A 188 -18.89 -41.62 4.61
C PRO A 188 -18.62 -40.20 4.10
N ALA A 189 -19.01 -39.92 2.86
CA ALA A 189 -18.84 -38.63 2.19
C ALA A 189 -19.29 -37.41 3.01
N ARG A 190 -20.35 -37.58 3.84
CA ARG A 190 -20.90 -36.53 4.70
C ARG A 190 -19.90 -35.94 5.69
N LYS A 191 -18.77 -36.62 5.97
CA LYS A 191 -17.70 -36.08 6.82
C LYS A 191 -17.13 -34.77 6.26
N MET A 192 -17.14 -34.59 4.94
CA MET A 192 -16.69 -33.36 4.29
C MET A 192 -17.60 -32.16 4.54
N ALA A 193 -18.85 -32.38 4.98
CA ALA A 193 -19.81 -31.31 5.26
C ALA A 193 -19.35 -30.35 6.37
N THR A 194 -18.42 -30.77 7.24
CA THR A 194 -17.82 -29.92 8.28
C THR A 194 -16.94 -28.81 7.70
N PHE A 195 -16.47 -28.95 6.45
CA PHE A 195 -15.69 -27.95 5.74
C PHE A 195 -16.53 -27.12 4.76
N GLY A 196 -17.72 -27.61 4.41
CA GLY A 196 -18.66 -26.95 3.50
C GLY A 196 -19.80 -27.88 3.12
N SER A 197 -21.03 -27.38 3.17
CA SER A 197 -22.22 -28.14 2.76
C SER A 197 -22.23 -28.48 1.26
N ASP A 198 -21.41 -27.79 0.47
CA ASP A 198 -21.23 -27.94 -0.97
C ASP A 198 -20.23 -29.04 -1.38
N TYR A 199 -19.75 -29.86 -0.43
CA TYR A 199 -18.70 -30.88 -0.65
C TYR A 199 -18.93 -31.82 -1.83
N ARG A 200 -20.19 -32.04 -2.23
CA ARG A 200 -20.51 -32.87 -3.41
C ARG A 200 -20.05 -32.22 -4.72
N THR A 201 -20.00 -30.90 -4.82
CA THR A 201 -19.71 -30.20 -6.08
C THR A 201 -18.52 -29.25 -6.01
N ASN A 202 -17.94 -29.08 -4.82
CA ASN A 202 -16.83 -28.19 -4.59
C ASN A 202 -15.52 -28.97 -4.30
N PRO A 203 -14.57 -29.04 -5.25
CA PRO A 203 -13.29 -29.72 -5.05
C PRO A 203 -12.45 -29.07 -3.95
N ILE A 204 -12.57 -27.77 -3.69
CA ILE A 204 -11.86 -27.08 -2.61
C ILE A 204 -12.29 -27.61 -1.25
N THR A 205 -13.59 -27.82 -1.04
CA THR A 205 -14.14 -28.40 0.19
C THR A 205 -13.58 -29.81 0.41
N GLN A 206 -13.55 -30.63 -0.65
CA GLN A 206 -12.99 -31.98 -0.60
C GLN A 206 -11.50 -31.99 -0.27
N MET A 207 -10.71 -31.12 -0.92
CA MET A 207 -9.27 -31.01 -0.70
C MET A 207 -8.95 -30.53 0.72
N LYS A 208 -9.69 -29.52 1.23
CA LYS A 208 -9.49 -29.03 2.61
C LYS A 208 -9.78 -30.11 3.65
N TRP A 209 -10.89 -30.84 3.50
CA TRP A 209 -11.20 -31.96 4.39
C TRP A 209 -10.15 -33.07 4.26
N GLY A 210 -9.77 -33.44 3.04
CA GLY A 210 -8.77 -34.47 2.77
C GLY A 210 -7.44 -34.13 3.43
N MET A 211 -6.91 -32.91 3.21
CA MET A 211 -5.69 -32.40 3.83
C MET A 211 -5.77 -32.37 5.36
N TRP A 212 -6.90 -31.93 5.93
CA TRP A 212 -7.09 -31.99 7.38
C TRP A 212 -7.03 -33.43 7.90
N TYR A 213 -7.69 -34.37 7.22
CA TYR A 213 -7.66 -35.78 7.60
C TYR A 213 -6.25 -36.36 7.47
N ILE A 214 -5.50 -36.01 6.42
CA ILE A 214 -4.09 -36.37 6.29
C ILE A 214 -3.30 -35.93 7.51
N LYS A 215 -3.44 -34.66 7.88
CA LYS A 215 -2.70 -34.07 8.99
C LYS A 215 -3.04 -34.73 10.32
N MET A 216 -4.31 -35.00 10.57
CA MET A 216 -4.78 -35.59 11.83
C MET A 216 -4.43 -37.08 11.95
N SER A 217 -4.58 -37.85 10.88
CA SER A 217 -4.42 -39.31 10.91
C SER A 217 -2.98 -39.77 10.62
N TYR A 218 -2.25 -39.02 9.79
CA TYR A 218 -0.93 -39.43 9.27
C TYR A 218 0.17 -38.38 9.50
N GLY A 219 -0.18 -37.16 9.90
CA GLY A 219 0.73 -36.03 10.08
C GLY A 219 1.09 -35.31 8.77
N ASN A 220 1.44 -36.06 7.72
CA ASN A 220 1.81 -35.50 6.42
C ASN A 220 1.48 -36.41 5.22
N PRO A 221 1.40 -35.87 3.99
CA PRO A 221 1.10 -36.62 2.77
C PRO A 221 2.01 -37.82 2.49
N CYS A 222 3.30 -37.76 2.81
CA CYS A 222 4.20 -38.89 2.56
C CYS A 222 3.97 -40.07 3.51
N ASN A 223 3.69 -39.82 4.79
CA ASN A 223 3.29 -40.88 5.73
C ASN A 223 1.99 -41.55 5.28
N ALA A 224 1.05 -40.73 4.85
CA ALA A 224 -0.22 -41.14 4.26
C ALA A 224 -0.03 -42.04 3.03
N TRP A 225 0.79 -41.60 2.07
CA TRP A 225 1.10 -42.34 0.86
C TRP A 225 1.86 -43.66 1.13
N SER A 226 2.79 -43.65 2.07
CA SER A 226 3.49 -44.87 2.52
C SER A 226 2.50 -45.89 3.10
N THR A 227 1.58 -45.43 3.94
CA THR A 227 0.55 -46.29 4.53
C THR A 227 -0.40 -46.85 3.47
N TRP A 228 -0.78 -46.02 2.50
CA TRP A 228 -1.61 -46.44 1.36
C TRP A 228 -0.95 -47.57 0.55
N GLN A 229 0.34 -47.44 0.23
CA GLN A 229 1.10 -48.46 -0.50
C GLN A 229 1.22 -49.78 0.27
N ALA A 230 1.26 -49.73 1.60
CA ALA A 230 1.39 -50.90 2.45
C ALA A 230 0.09 -51.69 2.66
N ARG A 231 -1.06 -51.19 2.16
CA ARG A 231 -2.38 -51.79 2.37
C ARG A 231 -2.94 -52.37 1.08
N SER A 232 -3.64 -53.50 1.21
CA SER A 232 -4.46 -54.08 0.15
C SER A 232 -5.82 -54.53 0.73
N PRO A 233 -6.96 -54.12 0.13
CA PRO A 233 -7.07 -53.13 -0.94
C PRO A 233 -6.58 -51.75 -0.47
N HIS A 234 -6.14 -50.89 -1.39
CA HIS A 234 -5.65 -49.57 -1.05
C HIS A 234 -6.79 -48.70 -0.47
N TRP A 235 -6.60 -48.16 0.74
CA TRP A 235 -7.55 -47.26 1.38
C TRP A 235 -6.84 -46.18 2.20
N TYR A 236 -7.45 -44.99 2.23
CA TYR A 236 -6.91 -43.80 2.87
C TYR A 236 -7.77 -43.27 4.03
#